data_AF-A0A8J4QEK3-F1
#
_entry.id   AF-A0A8J4QEK3-F1
#
_cell.length_a   1.000
_cell.length_b   1.000
_cell.length_c   1.000
_cell.angle_alpha   90.00
_cell.angle_beta   90.00
_cell.angle_gamma   90.00
#
_symmetry.space_group_name_H-M   'P 1'
#
loop_
_entity.id
_entity.type
_entity.pdbx_description
1 polymer ?
#
loop_
_entity_poly.entity_id
_entity_poly.type
_entity_poly.pdbx_seq_one_letter_code
_entity_poly.pdbx_strand_id
1 'polypeptide(L)'
;MLFINFFRAKGYRVGPVYDDVLAMAWFFLELIVKSMALEKTRLFYHNLPTDEDIPPMQLKEGVFRCIMQLYDCLLTEVHERCKKGLSLAKRLNSSLAFFCYDLLSIIEPRQVFELVSLYLDKFSGVCQMVLHDCKLTFLQIICDHDLFVEMPGRDPSDRNYLSSVLIQEIFLTWDHDDLSLRAKAARILVVLLCKHEFDARYQKPEDKLYIAQLYFPLIGQILDEMPVFYNLNAVEKREVLILILQIVRNLDDASLVKPWQQSLQRIRSRQCCCSSEQWSPKCVYGLPVW
;
A
#
# COMPACT_ATOMS: atom_id res chain seq x y z
N MET A 1 1.84 -23.85 10.71
CA MET A 1 2.69 -24.69 9.81
C MET A 1 2.11 -26.08 9.58
N LEU A 2 1.69 -26.82 10.62
CA LEU A 2 1.02 -28.12 10.49
C LEU A 2 -0.21 -28.07 9.59
N PHE A 3 -1.04 -27.02 9.64
CA PHE A 3 -2.27 -26.94 8.84
C PHE A 3 -2.04 -27.01 7.33
N ILE A 4 -1.27 -26.09 6.73
CA ILE A 4 -1.00 -26.09 5.28
C ILE A 4 -0.07 -27.23 4.88
N ASN A 5 0.95 -27.55 5.69
CA ASN A 5 1.86 -28.67 5.36
C ASN A 5 1.18 -30.03 5.49
N PHE A 6 0.18 -30.20 6.35
CA PHE A 6 -0.63 -31.43 6.42
C PHE A 6 -1.46 -31.65 5.15
N PHE A 7 -2.06 -30.58 4.60
CA PHE A 7 -2.75 -30.67 3.32
C PHE A 7 -1.80 -30.82 2.12
N ARG A 8 -0.63 -30.17 2.18
CA ARG A 8 0.40 -30.23 1.13
C ARG A 8 1.10 -31.60 1.07
N ALA A 9 1.34 -32.24 2.22
CA ALA A 9 2.01 -33.55 2.31
C ALA A 9 1.11 -34.73 1.90
N LYS A 10 -0.22 -34.60 2.03
CA LYS A 10 -1.17 -35.68 1.70
C LYS A 10 -1.75 -35.64 0.28
N GLY A 11 -1.28 -34.75 -0.60
CA GLY A 11 -1.72 -34.73 -1.99
C GLY A 11 -3.17 -34.24 -2.21
N TYR A 12 -3.82 -33.66 -1.20
CA TYR A 12 -5.18 -33.10 -1.30
C TYR A 12 -5.21 -31.74 -2.03
N ARG A 13 -4.35 -31.53 -3.04
CA ARG A 13 -4.35 -30.28 -3.83
C ARG A 13 -5.58 -30.15 -4.73
N VAL A 14 -6.40 -31.19 -4.84
CA VAL A 14 -7.50 -31.24 -5.81
C VAL A 14 -8.72 -31.84 -5.10
N GLY A 15 -9.58 -31.00 -4.55
CA GLY A 15 -10.86 -31.42 -3.99
C GLY A 15 -11.61 -30.31 -3.24
N PRO A 16 -12.95 -30.42 -3.12
CA PRO A 16 -13.80 -29.43 -2.46
C PRO A 16 -13.36 -29.14 -1.01
N VAL A 17 -12.86 -30.15 -0.31
CA VAL A 17 -12.35 -30.01 1.08
C VAL A 17 -11.18 -29.03 1.17
N TYR A 18 -10.30 -28.98 0.16
CA TYR A 18 -9.17 -28.04 0.17
C TYR A 18 -9.65 -26.59 -0.06
N ASP A 19 -10.63 -26.41 -0.93
CA ASP A 19 -11.26 -25.12 -1.19
C ASP A 19 -12.03 -24.61 0.04
N ASP A 20 -12.72 -25.51 0.76
CA ASP A 20 -13.42 -25.19 2.01
C ASP A 20 -12.45 -24.76 3.11
N VAL A 21 -11.32 -25.46 3.22
CA VAL A 21 -10.23 -25.14 4.15
C VAL A 21 -9.65 -23.76 3.86
N LEU A 22 -9.36 -23.44 2.59
CA LEU A 22 -8.89 -22.12 2.19
C LEU A 22 -9.94 -21.04 2.39
N ALA A 23 -11.22 -21.37 2.17
CA ALA A 23 -12.33 -20.45 2.45
C ALA A 23 -12.42 -20.09 3.95
N MET A 24 -11.91 -20.96 4.82
CA MET A 24 -11.83 -20.77 6.27
C MET A 24 -10.45 -20.29 6.75
N ALA A 25 -9.52 -19.92 5.85
CA ALA A 25 -8.18 -19.48 6.23
C ALA A 25 -8.18 -18.28 7.19
N TRP A 26 -9.17 -17.38 7.08
CA TRP A 26 -9.36 -16.23 7.96
C TRP A 26 -9.41 -16.62 9.44
N PHE A 27 -10.10 -17.72 9.77
CA PHE A 27 -10.24 -18.20 11.15
C PHE A 27 -8.88 -18.57 11.76
N PHE A 28 -8.04 -19.25 10.98
CA PHE A 28 -6.71 -19.66 11.44
C PHE A 28 -5.75 -18.48 11.56
N LEU A 29 -5.84 -17.52 10.65
CA LEU A 29 -5.06 -16.28 10.72
C LEU A 29 -5.45 -15.46 11.95
N GLU A 30 -6.75 -15.32 12.22
CA GLU A 30 -7.26 -14.65 13.42
C GLU A 30 -6.84 -15.37 14.71
N LEU A 31 -6.84 -16.70 14.72
CA LEU A 31 -6.33 -17.49 15.86
C LEU A 31 -4.84 -17.22 16.12
N ILE A 32 -4.04 -17.07 15.06
CA ILE A 32 -2.61 -16.72 15.17
C ILE A 32 -2.46 -15.31 15.77
N VAL A 33 -3.22 -14.33 15.26
CA VAL A 33 -3.24 -12.95 15.80
C VAL A 33 -3.59 -12.95 17.29
N LYS A 34 -4.68 -13.61 17.68
CA LYS A 34 -5.11 -13.70 19.09
C LYS A 34 -4.07 -14.37 19.99
N SER A 35 -3.39 -15.40 19.49
CA SER A 35 -2.30 -16.06 20.21
C SER A 35 -1.11 -15.11 20.45
N MET A 36 -0.73 -14.32 19.44
CA MET A 36 0.32 -13.31 19.58
C MET A 36 -0.10 -12.14 20.47
N ALA A 37 -1.37 -11.73 20.41
CA ALA A 37 -1.93 -10.71 21.29
C ALA A 37 -1.90 -11.17 22.77
N LEU A 38 -2.23 -12.44 23.03
CA LEU A 38 -2.14 -13.04 24.36
C LEU A 38 -0.69 -13.05 24.88
N GLU A 39 0.27 -13.42 24.03
CA GLU A 39 1.69 -13.42 24.40
C GLU A 39 2.21 -11.98 24.64
N LYS A 40 1.81 -11.02 23.81
CA LYS A 40 2.07 -9.59 24.01
C LYS A 40 1.59 -9.17 25.40
N THR A 41 0.32 -9.43 25.73
CA THR A 41 -0.21 -9.11 27.07
C THR A 41 0.59 -9.78 28.17
N ARG A 42 0.94 -11.07 28.04
CA ARG A 42 1.71 -11.82 29.06
C ARG A 42 3.10 -11.20 29.33
N LEU A 43 3.78 -10.68 28.32
CA LEU A 43 5.11 -10.07 28.47
C LEU A 43 5.06 -8.73 29.21
N PHE A 44 3.96 -7.99 29.08
CA PHE A 44 3.83 -6.63 29.60
C PHE A 44 2.92 -6.53 30.84
N TYR A 45 2.18 -7.58 31.19
CA TYR A 45 1.23 -7.63 32.30
C TYR A 45 1.80 -7.21 33.67
N HIS A 46 3.10 -7.48 33.90
CA HIS A 46 3.78 -7.17 35.15
C HIS A 46 4.75 -5.98 35.07
N ASN A 47 4.93 -5.38 33.90
CA ASN A 47 6.05 -4.47 33.61
C ASN A 47 5.63 -3.04 33.24
N LEU A 48 4.33 -2.74 33.09
CA LEU A 48 3.85 -1.41 32.72
C LEU A 48 3.06 -0.73 33.85
N PRO A 49 3.25 0.58 34.09
CA PRO A 49 2.31 1.40 34.85
C PRO A 49 0.92 1.34 34.20
N THR A 50 -0.13 1.44 35.02
CA THR A 50 -1.55 1.21 34.65
C THR A 50 -2.12 2.12 33.55
N ASP A 51 -1.36 3.08 33.02
CA ASP A 51 -1.81 4.12 32.08
C ASP A 51 -1.02 4.22 30.76
N GLU A 52 -0.08 3.30 30.48
CA GLU A 52 0.68 3.30 29.22
C GLU A 52 0.19 2.23 28.23
N ASP A 53 0.05 2.62 26.96
CA ASP A 53 -0.26 1.70 25.86
C ASP A 53 0.82 0.64 25.72
N ILE A 54 0.41 -0.63 25.63
CA ILE A 54 1.34 -1.75 25.45
C ILE A 54 2.00 -1.63 24.07
N PRO A 55 3.33 -1.46 23.98
CA PRO A 55 4.01 -1.32 22.71
C PRO A 55 3.90 -2.59 21.86
N PRO A 56 4.09 -2.50 20.54
CA PRO A 56 4.18 -3.68 19.70
C PRO A 56 5.27 -4.65 20.18
N MET A 57 5.08 -5.94 19.91
CA MET A 57 6.01 -6.99 20.32
C MET A 57 6.94 -7.37 19.15
N GLN A 58 8.25 -7.33 19.37
CA GLN A 58 9.20 -7.94 18.42
C GLN A 58 9.06 -9.46 18.46
N LEU A 59 8.61 -10.08 17.37
CA LEU A 59 8.59 -11.52 17.25
C LEU A 59 10.01 -12.07 17.12
N LYS A 60 10.26 -13.21 17.78
CA LYS A 60 11.49 -13.98 17.58
C LYS A 60 11.62 -14.41 16.13
N GLU A 61 12.82 -14.30 15.58
CA GLU A 61 13.15 -14.59 14.18
C GLU A 61 12.58 -15.94 13.69
N GLY A 62 12.75 -17.01 14.47
CA GLY A 62 12.24 -18.33 14.10
C GLY A 62 10.71 -18.41 14.01
N VAL A 63 9.98 -17.65 14.83
CA VAL A 63 8.51 -17.58 14.80
C VAL A 63 8.07 -16.74 13.60
N PHE A 64 8.69 -15.58 13.41
CA PHE A 64 8.38 -14.69 12.28
C PHE A 64 8.63 -15.38 10.93
N ARG A 65 9.74 -16.11 10.79
CA ARG A 65 10.01 -16.93 9.60
C ARG A 65 8.92 -17.98 9.33
N CYS A 66 8.36 -18.61 10.37
CA CYS A 66 7.25 -19.55 10.21
C CYS A 66 5.97 -18.86 9.71
N ILE A 67 5.72 -17.62 10.16
CA ILE A 67 4.60 -16.80 9.71
C ILE A 67 4.79 -16.40 8.25
N MET A 68 5.98 -15.90 7.89
CA MET A 68 6.34 -15.56 6.50
C MET A 68 6.15 -16.75 5.54
N GLN A 69 6.58 -17.95 5.94
CA GLN A 69 6.40 -19.17 5.13
C GLN A 69 4.92 -19.56 4.97
N LEU A 70 4.13 -19.43 6.04
CA LEU A 70 2.69 -19.68 5.98
C LEU A 70 2.01 -18.67 5.04
N TYR A 71 2.37 -17.40 5.19
CA TYR A 71 1.85 -16.29 4.40
C TYR A 71 2.18 -16.46 2.92
N ASP A 72 3.43 -16.77 2.56
CA ASP A 72 3.84 -17.06 1.17
C ASP A 72 3.10 -18.26 0.55
N CYS A 73 2.83 -19.30 1.35
CA CYS A 73 2.02 -20.42 0.89
C CYS A 73 0.60 -19.97 0.51
N LEU A 74 -0.04 -19.13 1.33
CA LEU A 74 -1.38 -18.60 1.04
C LEU A 74 -1.38 -17.61 -0.12
N LEU A 75 -0.34 -16.77 -0.25
CA LEU A 75 -0.17 -15.88 -1.41
C LEU A 75 -0.07 -16.67 -2.72
N THR A 76 0.64 -17.80 -2.69
CA THR A 76 0.73 -18.70 -3.86
C THR A 76 -0.65 -19.22 -4.27
N GLU A 77 -1.50 -19.56 -3.30
CA GLU A 77 -2.89 -19.98 -3.57
C GLU A 77 -3.74 -18.83 -4.12
N VAL A 78 -3.57 -17.59 -3.64
CA VAL A 78 -4.22 -16.42 -4.24
C VAL A 78 -3.81 -16.27 -5.70
N HIS A 79 -2.51 -16.30 -5.99
CA HIS A 79 -1.98 -16.16 -7.35
C HIS A 79 -2.51 -17.23 -8.30
N GLU A 80 -2.47 -18.50 -7.90
CA GLU A 80 -2.92 -19.63 -8.72
C GLU A 80 -4.43 -19.60 -8.95
N ARG A 81 -5.20 -19.14 -7.96
CA ARG A 81 -6.66 -19.04 -8.08
C ARG A 81 -7.13 -17.83 -8.85
N CYS A 82 -6.38 -16.72 -8.88
CA CYS A 82 -6.67 -15.61 -9.78
C CYS A 82 -6.72 -16.04 -11.26
N LYS A 83 -6.06 -17.14 -11.64
CA LYS A 83 -6.11 -17.72 -12.98
C LYS A 83 -7.35 -18.59 -13.26
N LYS A 84 -8.05 -19.09 -12.23
CA LYS A 84 -9.06 -20.17 -12.36
C LYS A 84 -10.38 -19.96 -11.60
N GLY A 85 -10.39 -19.16 -10.53
CA GLY A 85 -11.55 -18.98 -9.65
C GLY A 85 -11.45 -17.69 -8.81
N LEU A 86 -12.35 -16.74 -9.07
CA LEU A 86 -12.24 -15.36 -8.57
C LEU A 86 -12.69 -15.18 -7.13
N SER A 87 -13.77 -15.86 -6.70
CA SER A 87 -14.41 -15.61 -5.39
C SER A 87 -13.53 -16.01 -4.22
N LEU A 88 -12.96 -17.21 -4.27
CA LEU A 88 -12.07 -17.72 -3.23
C LEU A 88 -10.73 -16.96 -3.22
N ALA A 89 -10.19 -16.59 -4.39
CA ALA A 89 -8.99 -15.77 -4.48
C ALA A 89 -9.18 -14.41 -3.79
N LYS A 90 -10.29 -13.71 -4.09
CA LYS A 90 -10.63 -12.43 -3.46
C LYS A 90 -10.82 -12.56 -1.96
N ARG A 91 -11.54 -13.60 -1.50
CA ARG A 91 -11.74 -13.85 -0.06
C ARG A 91 -10.43 -14.12 0.65
N LEU A 92 -9.58 -14.99 0.09
CA LEU A 92 -8.28 -15.30 0.67
C LEU A 92 -7.37 -14.07 0.69
N ASN A 93 -7.38 -13.27 -0.38
CA ASN A 93 -6.67 -11.99 -0.44
C ASN A 93 -7.09 -11.04 0.69
N SER A 94 -8.40 -10.88 0.93
CA SER A 94 -8.90 -10.07 2.04
C SER A 94 -8.49 -10.65 3.40
N SER A 95 -8.52 -11.97 3.59
CA SER A 95 -8.04 -12.60 4.83
C SER A 95 -6.57 -12.30 5.12
N LEU A 96 -5.73 -12.29 4.09
CA LEU A 96 -4.31 -11.92 4.22
C LEU A 96 -4.13 -10.43 4.52
N ALA A 97 -4.94 -9.56 3.91
CA ALA A 97 -4.95 -8.13 4.20
C ALA A 97 -5.34 -7.86 5.66
N PHE A 98 -6.41 -8.48 6.15
CA PHE A 98 -6.84 -8.35 7.55
C PHE A 98 -5.81 -8.94 8.52
N PHE A 99 -5.13 -10.01 8.15
CA PHE A 99 -4.02 -10.52 8.95
C PHE A 99 -2.91 -9.46 9.11
N CYS A 100 -2.46 -8.83 8.02
CA CYS A 100 -1.50 -7.72 8.12
C CYS A 100 -2.05 -6.51 8.88
N TYR A 101 -3.32 -6.17 8.67
CA TYR A 101 -4.02 -5.09 9.39
C TYR A 101 -3.95 -5.31 10.90
N ASP A 102 -4.39 -6.47 11.39
CA ASP A 102 -4.42 -6.75 12.82
C ASP A 102 -3.00 -6.75 13.42
N LEU A 103 -2.03 -7.28 12.68
CA LEU A 103 -0.63 -7.34 13.11
C LEU A 103 0.00 -5.98 13.36
N LEU A 104 -0.44 -4.90 12.70
CA LEU A 104 0.08 -3.54 12.94
C LEU A 104 -0.06 -3.10 14.40
N SER A 105 -1.03 -3.63 15.12
CA SER A 105 -1.25 -3.33 16.55
C SER A 105 -0.55 -4.31 17.52
N ILE A 106 -0.07 -5.46 17.00
CA ILE A 106 0.42 -6.58 17.82
C ILE A 106 1.93 -6.70 17.76
N ILE A 107 2.54 -6.59 16.59
CA ILE A 107 3.98 -6.81 16.37
C ILE A 107 4.67 -5.58 15.81
N GLU A 108 6.00 -5.56 15.87
CA GLU A 108 6.79 -4.44 15.35
C GLU A 108 6.44 -4.12 13.88
N PRO A 109 6.12 -2.85 13.54
CA PRO A 109 5.63 -2.46 12.21
C PRO A 109 6.55 -2.91 11.07
N ARG A 110 7.87 -2.88 11.28
CA ARG A 110 8.87 -3.36 10.31
C ARG A 110 8.63 -4.82 9.90
N GLN A 111 8.25 -5.68 10.83
CA GLN A 111 7.92 -7.09 10.52
C GLN A 111 6.63 -7.19 9.69
N VAL A 112 5.67 -6.27 9.90
CA VAL A 112 4.48 -6.19 9.04
C VAL A 112 4.82 -5.66 7.65
N PHE A 113 5.75 -4.70 7.55
CA PHE A 113 6.21 -4.17 6.26
C PHE A 113 6.90 -5.25 5.42
N GLU A 114 7.64 -6.16 6.04
CA GLU A 114 8.19 -7.33 5.35
C GLU A 114 7.11 -8.26 4.76
N LEU A 115 5.98 -8.46 5.46
CA LEU A 115 4.83 -9.20 4.94
C LEU A 115 4.15 -8.47 3.77
N VAL A 116 4.02 -7.15 3.86
CA VAL A 116 3.46 -6.32 2.79
C VAL A 116 4.37 -6.30 1.57
N SER A 117 5.70 -6.21 1.76
CA SER A 117 6.67 -6.32 0.66
C SER A 117 6.54 -7.67 -0.03
N LEU A 118 6.53 -8.76 0.75
CA LEU A 118 6.36 -10.11 0.22
C LEU A 118 5.06 -10.25 -0.59
N TYR A 119 3.96 -9.62 -0.15
CA TYR A 119 2.70 -9.58 -0.90
C TYR A 119 2.85 -8.89 -2.26
N LEU A 120 3.43 -7.69 -2.28
CA LEU A 120 3.58 -6.89 -3.50
C LEU A 120 4.55 -7.55 -4.48
N ASP A 121 5.68 -8.05 -3.97
CA ASP A 121 6.70 -8.74 -4.74
C ASP A 121 6.14 -9.98 -5.43
N LYS A 122 5.27 -10.74 -4.74
CA LYS A 122 4.60 -11.93 -5.31
C LYS A 122 3.77 -11.60 -6.55
N PHE A 123 3.17 -10.41 -6.60
CA PHE A 123 2.27 -9.98 -7.68
C PHE A 123 2.91 -8.94 -8.61
N SER A 124 4.19 -8.65 -8.41
CA SER A 124 4.95 -7.71 -9.24
C SER A 124 5.04 -8.19 -10.69
N GLY A 125 4.95 -7.26 -11.65
CA GLY A 125 5.05 -7.55 -13.08
C GLY A 125 3.89 -8.34 -13.69
N VAL A 126 2.83 -8.67 -12.94
CA VAL A 126 1.70 -9.42 -13.46
C VAL A 126 0.57 -8.49 -13.92
N CYS A 127 0.35 -8.42 -15.23
CA CYS A 127 -0.71 -7.60 -15.86
C CYS A 127 -2.05 -8.36 -15.94
N GLN A 128 -2.58 -8.80 -14.79
CA GLN A 128 -3.92 -9.37 -14.71
C GLN A 128 -4.85 -8.45 -13.92
N MET A 129 -5.96 -8.05 -14.54
CA MET A 129 -6.96 -7.16 -13.94
C MET A 129 -7.41 -7.61 -12.54
N VAL A 130 -7.59 -8.92 -12.35
CA VAL A 130 -7.99 -9.52 -11.07
C VAL A 130 -6.93 -9.30 -10.00
N LEU A 131 -5.64 -9.42 -10.35
CA LEU A 131 -4.56 -9.18 -9.41
C LEU A 131 -4.44 -7.70 -9.06
N HIS A 132 -4.64 -6.79 -10.03
CA HIS A 132 -4.74 -5.36 -9.71
C HIS A 132 -5.90 -5.08 -8.74
N ASP A 133 -7.08 -5.67 -8.96
CA ASP A 133 -8.21 -5.55 -8.03
C ASP A 133 -7.88 -6.09 -6.63
N CYS A 134 -7.17 -7.22 -6.55
CA CYS A 134 -6.67 -7.80 -5.30
C CYS A 134 -5.69 -6.86 -4.59
N LYS A 135 -4.70 -6.30 -5.30
CA LYS A 135 -3.73 -5.34 -4.75
C LYS A 135 -4.42 -4.10 -4.18
N LEU A 136 -5.35 -3.52 -4.94
CA LEU A 136 -6.14 -2.37 -4.47
C LEU A 136 -6.97 -2.71 -3.24
N THR A 137 -7.60 -3.89 -3.21
CA THR A 137 -8.39 -4.34 -2.04
C THR A 137 -7.50 -4.55 -0.81
N PHE A 138 -6.32 -5.14 -1.00
CA PHE A 138 -5.35 -5.37 0.06
C PHE A 138 -4.86 -4.06 0.67
N LEU A 139 -4.45 -3.12 -0.19
CA LEU A 139 -4.02 -1.79 0.23
C LEU A 139 -5.14 -0.99 0.88
N GLN A 140 -6.37 -1.06 0.35
CA GLN A 140 -7.54 -0.41 0.93
C GLN A 140 -7.79 -0.85 2.37
N ILE A 141 -7.66 -2.16 2.65
CA ILE A 141 -7.84 -2.69 4.00
C ILE A 141 -6.71 -2.18 4.92
N ILE A 142 -5.45 -2.32 4.50
CA ILE A 142 -4.30 -1.93 5.33
C ILE A 142 -4.27 -0.43 5.61
N CYS A 143 -4.58 0.41 4.62
CA CYS A 143 -4.58 1.86 4.82
C CYS A 143 -5.71 2.36 5.71
N ASP A 144 -6.73 1.55 5.93
CA ASP A 144 -7.77 1.85 6.90
C ASP A 144 -7.34 1.59 8.35
N HIS A 145 -6.12 1.10 8.61
CA HIS A 145 -5.67 0.90 9.98
C HIS A 145 -5.41 2.24 10.69
N ASP A 146 -5.78 2.34 11.97
CA ASP A 146 -5.61 3.59 12.73
C ASP A 146 -4.13 3.98 12.90
N LEU A 147 -3.22 3.01 12.85
CA LEU A 147 -1.76 3.23 12.88
C LEU A 147 -1.13 3.36 11.49
N PHE A 148 -1.91 3.53 10.42
CA PHE A 148 -1.36 3.66 9.07
C PHE A 148 -0.43 4.87 8.91
N VAL A 149 -0.78 6.01 9.54
CA VAL A 149 0.09 7.19 9.61
C VAL A 149 0.78 7.22 10.96
N GLU A 150 2.08 6.96 10.96
CA GLU A 150 2.93 7.14 12.13
C GLU A 150 3.41 8.59 12.23
N MET A 151 3.04 9.28 13.31
CA MET A 151 3.35 10.69 13.53
C MET A 151 4.84 10.92 13.84
N PRO A 152 5.42 12.06 13.40
CA PRO A 152 6.83 12.37 13.62
C PRO A 152 7.11 12.55 15.12
N GLY A 153 8.01 11.71 15.65
CA GLY A 153 8.31 11.57 17.08
C GLY A 153 8.86 10.18 17.43
N ARG A 154 8.61 9.19 16.57
CA ARG A 154 9.30 7.88 16.52
C ARG A 154 10.38 7.90 15.41
N ASP A 155 11.38 7.03 15.54
CA ASP A 155 12.65 7.01 14.78
C ASP A 155 12.48 7.25 13.25
N PRO A 156 13.32 8.06 12.56
CA PRO A 156 13.11 8.44 11.15
C PRO A 156 13.26 7.36 10.08
N SER A 157 13.85 6.20 10.38
CA SER A 157 14.37 5.26 9.37
C SER A 157 13.30 4.63 8.45
N ASP A 158 12.11 4.33 8.98
CA ASP A 158 11.12 3.49 8.27
C ASP A 158 9.78 4.24 8.04
N ARG A 159 9.79 5.58 8.19
CA ARG A 159 8.61 6.43 8.01
C ARG A 159 8.05 6.21 6.59
N ASN A 160 6.73 6.05 6.51
CA ASN A 160 5.96 6.17 5.27
C ASN A 160 6.05 5.00 4.29
N TYR A 161 6.59 3.84 4.66
CA TYR A 161 6.66 2.68 3.75
C TYR A 161 5.30 2.35 3.12
N LEU A 162 4.26 2.14 3.96
CA LEU A 162 2.92 1.79 3.47
C LEU A 162 2.29 2.90 2.61
N SER A 163 2.51 4.16 2.96
CA SER A 163 2.03 5.30 2.16
C SER A 163 2.74 5.41 0.81
N SER A 164 4.05 5.15 0.78
CA SER A 164 4.85 5.19 -0.45
C SER A 164 4.41 4.08 -1.41
N VAL A 165 4.24 2.86 -0.88
CA VAL A 165 3.66 1.73 -1.61
C VAL A 165 2.27 2.07 -2.15
N LEU A 166 1.39 2.63 -1.31
CA LEU A 166 0.03 3.00 -1.70
C LEU A 166 0.03 3.99 -2.87
N ILE A 167 0.82 5.05 -2.76
CA ILE A 167 0.97 6.08 -3.80
C ILE A 167 1.45 5.44 -5.10
N GLN A 168 2.50 4.60 -5.04
CA GLN A 168 3.06 3.94 -6.22
C GLN A 168 2.02 3.03 -6.91
N GLU A 169 1.32 2.18 -6.16
CA GLU A 169 0.35 1.25 -6.73
C GLU A 169 -0.89 1.95 -7.28
N ILE A 170 -1.32 3.05 -6.66
CA ILE A 170 -2.44 3.86 -7.17
C ILE A 170 -2.04 4.59 -8.44
N PHE A 171 -0.84 5.17 -8.49
CA PHE A 171 -0.34 5.82 -9.69
C PHE A 171 -0.22 4.83 -10.85
N LEU A 172 0.35 3.64 -10.62
CA LEU A 172 0.38 2.56 -11.60
C LEU A 172 -1.01 2.12 -12.06
N THR A 173 -2.00 2.16 -11.18
CA THR A 173 -3.39 1.80 -11.53
C THR A 173 -4.07 2.88 -12.37
N TRP A 174 -3.71 4.15 -12.22
CA TRP A 174 -4.27 5.22 -13.07
C TRP A 174 -3.86 5.14 -14.53
N ASP A 175 -2.76 4.45 -14.84
CA ASP A 175 -2.33 4.13 -16.19
C ASP A 175 -2.94 2.83 -16.74
N HIS A 176 -3.81 2.17 -15.97
CA HIS A 176 -4.45 0.91 -16.38
C HIS A 176 -5.68 1.17 -17.27
N ASP A 177 -5.87 0.34 -18.31
CA ASP A 177 -6.96 0.49 -19.29
C ASP A 177 -8.36 0.41 -18.65
N ASP A 178 -8.53 -0.47 -17.66
CA ASP A 178 -9.78 -0.66 -16.94
C ASP A 178 -10.21 0.56 -16.09
N LEU A 179 -11.33 1.16 -16.49
CA LEU A 179 -11.96 2.32 -15.85
C LEU A 179 -12.43 2.04 -14.40
N SER A 180 -12.88 0.82 -14.10
CA SER A 180 -13.35 0.45 -12.76
C SER A 180 -12.20 0.40 -11.76
N LEU A 181 -11.03 -0.09 -12.18
CA LEU A 181 -9.81 -0.08 -11.37
C LEU A 181 -9.30 1.33 -11.13
N ARG A 182 -9.29 2.19 -12.16
CA ARG A 182 -8.93 3.62 -12.03
C ARG A 182 -9.84 4.35 -11.05
N ALA A 183 -11.15 4.18 -11.18
CA ALA A 183 -12.13 4.76 -10.27
C ALA A 183 -11.96 4.25 -8.83
N LYS A 184 -11.71 2.95 -8.65
CA LYS A 184 -11.43 2.35 -7.33
C LYS A 184 -10.19 2.95 -6.70
N ALA A 185 -9.09 3.07 -7.45
CA ALA A 185 -7.83 3.63 -6.96
C ALA A 185 -7.99 5.10 -6.54
N ALA A 186 -8.66 5.92 -7.37
CA ALA A 186 -8.97 7.31 -7.01
C ALA A 186 -9.82 7.39 -5.73
N ARG A 187 -10.84 6.52 -5.61
CA ARG A 187 -11.73 6.48 -4.45
C ARG A 187 -11.01 6.11 -3.16
N ILE A 188 -10.05 5.17 -3.21
CA ILE A 188 -9.24 4.77 -2.04
C ILE A 188 -8.51 5.99 -1.48
N LEU A 189 -7.81 6.78 -2.31
CA LEU A 189 -7.12 7.98 -1.83
C LEU A 189 -8.08 9.03 -1.28
N VAL A 190 -9.22 9.26 -1.93
CA VAL A 190 -10.17 10.28 -1.47
C VAL A 190 -10.74 9.90 -0.11
N VAL A 191 -11.14 8.64 0.07
CA VAL A 191 -11.62 8.15 1.37
C VAL A 191 -10.54 8.26 2.44
N LEU A 192 -9.30 7.89 2.11
CA LEU A 192 -8.18 7.94 3.04
C LEU A 192 -7.82 9.38 3.46
N LEU A 193 -7.75 10.32 2.52
CA LEU A 193 -7.52 11.73 2.86
C LEU A 193 -8.66 12.34 3.66
N CYS A 194 -9.92 11.97 3.34
CA CYS A 194 -11.07 12.37 4.15
C CYS A 194 -10.95 11.82 5.58
N LYS A 195 -10.58 10.54 5.74
CA LYS A 195 -10.34 9.95 7.06
C LYS A 195 -9.32 10.77 7.85
N HIS A 196 -8.18 11.10 7.24
CA HIS A 196 -7.12 11.89 7.87
C HIS A 196 -7.56 13.30 8.25
N GLU A 197 -8.36 13.97 7.41
CA GLU A 197 -8.86 15.32 7.71
C GLU A 197 -9.78 15.36 8.93
N PHE A 198 -10.60 14.32 9.13
CA PHE A 198 -11.58 14.26 10.22
C PHE A 198 -11.10 13.47 11.45
N ASP A 199 -9.92 12.88 11.41
CA ASP A 199 -9.35 12.16 12.55
C ASP A 199 -8.96 13.14 13.67
N ALA A 200 -9.51 12.95 14.87
CA ALA A 200 -9.26 13.82 16.02
C ALA A 200 -7.77 13.92 16.39
N ARG A 201 -6.96 12.92 16.03
CA ARG A 201 -5.52 12.86 16.31
C ARG A 201 -4.71 13.83 15.44
N TYR A 202 -5.22 14.24 14.28
CA TYR A 202 -4.47 15.02 13.27
C TYR A 202 -4.96 16.46 13.11
N GLN A 203 -5.51 17.04 14.18
CA GLN A 203 -6.14 18.36 14.10
C GLN A 203 -5.15 19.52 14.24
N LYS A 204 -3.92 19.29 14.70
CA LYS A 204 -2.92 20.36 14.78
C LYS A 204 -2.40 20.72 13.39
N PRO A 205 -2.02 21.99 13.14
CA PRO A 205 -1.45 22.40 11.86
C PRO A 205 -0.20 21.59 11.46
N GLU A 206 0.65 21.24 12.44
CA GLU A 206 1.84 20.42 12.24
C GLU A 206 1.49 19.01 11.75
N ASP A 207 0.42 18.42 12.29
CA ASP A 207 -0.06 17.10 11.91
C ASP A 207 -0.59 17.11 10.46
N LYS A 208 -1.38 18.14 10.12
CA LYS A 208 -1.91 18.34 8.76
C LYS A 208 -0.80 18.56 7.74
N LEU A 209 0.23 19.34 8.12
CA LEU A 209 1.42 19.54 7.29
C LEU A 209 2.17 18.22 7.05
N TYR A 210 2.37 17.42 8.10
CA TYR A 210 3.02 16.12 7.97
C TYR A 210 2.27 15.18 7.01
N ILE A 211 0.95 15.09 7.16
CA ILE A 211 0.10 14.31 6.26
C ILE A 211 0.16 14.85 4.82
N ALA A 212 0.20 16.18 4.64
CA ALA A 212 0.35 16.75 3.31
C ALA A 212 1.71 16.39 2.68
N GLN A 213 2.80 16.45 3.45
CA GLN A 213 4.14 16.05 3.02
C GLN A 213 4.21 14.55 2.67
N LEU A 214 3.48 13.71 3.41
CA LEU A 214 3.37 12.27 3.18
C LEU A 214 2.85 11.93 1.77
N TYR A 215 1.83 12.66 1.32
CA TYR A 215 1.19 12.43 0.01
C TYR A 215 1.73 13.34 -1.10
N PHE A 216 2.53 14.36 -0.79
CA PHE A 216 3.12 15.26 -1.77
C PHE A 216 3.87 14.55 -2.92
N PRO A 217 4.60 13.43 -2.72
CA PRO A 217 5.22 12.69 -3.82
C PRO A 217 4.27 12.29 -4.95
N LEU A 218 2.97 12.08 -4.66
CA LEU A 218 1.95 11.79 -5.67
C LEU A 218 1.80 12.94 -6.67
N ILE A 219 1.83 14.19 -6.20
CA ILE A 219 1.77 15.37 -7.08
C ILE A 219 3.00 15.39 -8.00
N GLY A 220 4.17 15.08 -7.46
CA GLY A 220 5.40 14.95 -8.25
C GLY A 220 5.26 13.92 -9.37
N GLN A 221 4.72 12.73 -9.07
CA GLN A 221 4.49 11.68 -10.08
C GLN A 221 3.50 12.10 -11.16
N ILE A 222 2.38 12.74 -10.77
CA ILE A 222 1.40 13.28 -11.74
C ILE A 222 2.04 14.31 -12.67
N LEU A 223 2.87 15.20 -12.12
CA LEU A 223 3.54 16.24 -12.90
C LEU A 223 4.65 15.69 -13.81
N ASP A 224 5.37 14.66 -13.36
CA ASP A 224 6.42 14.02 -14.14
C ASP A 224 5.81 13.17 -15.30
N GLU A 225 4.61 12.58 -15.10
CA GLU A 225 3.91 11.71 -16.06
C GLU A 225 2.50 12.25 -16.41
N MET A 226 2.43 13.51 -16.88
CA MET A 226 1.19 14.20 -17.25
C MET A 226 0.23 13.42 -18.19
N PRO A 227 0.69 12.58 -19.15
CA PRO A 227 -0.21 11.80 -19.98
C PRO A 227 -1.17 10.90 -19.19
N VAL A 228 -0.71 10.32 -18.07
CA VAL A 228 -1.56 9.49 -17.18
C VAL A 228 -2.76 10.29 -16.70
N PHE A 229 -2.53 11.52 -16.23
CA PHE A 229 -3.61 12.41 -15.78
C PHE A 229 -4.53 12.86 -16.92
N TYR A 230 -3.97 13.15 -18.11
CA TYR A 230 -4.79 13.57 -19.25
C TYR A 230 -5.73 12.47 -19.76
N ASN A 231 -5.33 11.21 -19.64
CA ASN A 231 -6.12 10.04 -20.03
C ASN A 231 -7.27 9.71 -19.06
N LEU A 232 -7.31 10.34 -17.89
CA LEU A 232 -8.42 10.20 -16.95
C LEU A 232 -9.71 10.82 -17.48
N ASN A 233 -10.85 10.21 -17.15
CA ASN A 233 -12.17 10.76 -17.46
C ASN A 233 -12.51 11.93 -16.51
N ALA A 234 -13.64 12.61 -16.76
CA ALA A 234 -14.01 13.80 -15.98
C ALA A 234 -14.24 13.51 -14.48
N VAL A 235 -14.76 12.33 -14.14
CA VAL A 235 -15.01 11.93 -12.75
C VAL A 235 -13.69 11.64 -12.04
N GLU A 236 -12.81 10.85 -12.67
CA GLU A 236 -11.47 10.55 -12.16
C GLU A 236 -10.64 11.82 -11.98
N LYS A 237 -10.63 12.72 -12.97
CA LYS A 237 -9.96 14.02 -12.88
C LYS A 237 -10.46 14.84 -11.70
N ARG A 238 -11.77 14.85 -11.44
CA ARG A 238 -12.34 15.55 -10.29
C ARG A 238 -11.81 14.98 -8.98
N GLU A 239 -11.81 13.66 -8.82
CA GLU A 239 -11.29 13.02 -7.60
C GLU A 239 -9.80 13.36 -7.43
N VAL A 240 -8.97 13.25 -8.48
CA VAL A 240 -7.54 13.60 -8.42
C VAL A 240 -7.31 15.07 -8.08
N LEU A 241 -8.10 15.99 -8.64
CA LEU A 241 -7.99 17.41 -8.32
C LEU A 241 -8.38 17.71 -6.87
N ILE A 242 -9.37 17.01 -6.31
CA ILE A 242 -9.70 17.12 -4.88
C ILE A 242 -8.50 16.70 -4.02
N LEU A 243 -7.81 15.62 -4.39
CA LEU A 243 -6.59 15.17 -3.70
C LEU A 243 -5.49 16.23 -3.76
N ILE A 244 -5.22 16.79 -4.94
CA ILE A 244 -4.20 17.82 -5.14
C ILE A 244 -4.52 19.05 -4.28
N LEU A 245 -5.76 19.53 -4.32
CA LEU A 245 -6.19 20.69 -3.53
C LEU A 245 -6.04 20.43 -2.02
N GLN A 246 -6.41 19.24 -1.57
CA GLN A 246 -6.33 18.85 -0.15
C GLN A 246 -4.87 18.78 0.34
N ILE A 247 -3.96 18.27 -0.49
CA ILE A 247 -2.53 18.22 -0.17
C ILE A 247 -1.97 19.66 -0.15
N VAL A 248 -2.16 20.42 -1.23
CA VAL A 248 -1.59 21.77 -1.37
C VAL A 248 -2.11 22.73 -0.30
N ARG A 249 -3.37 22.62 0.12
CA ARG A 249 -3.98 23.46 1.17
C ARG A 249 -3.20 23.42 2.48
N ASN A 250 -2.59 22.28 2.81
CA ASN A 250 -1.95 22.04 4.10
C ASN A 250 -0.40 22.08 4.01
N LEU A 251 0.18 22.33 2.83
CA LEU A 251 1.63 22.45 2.66
C LEU A 251 2.11 23.86 3.03
N ASP A 252 3.33 23.93 3.55
CA ASP A 252 4.04 25.19 3.77
C ASP A 252 4.95 25.56 2.57
N ASP A 253 5.35 26.82 2.50
CA ASP A 253 6.21 27.33 1.44
C ASP A 253 7.55 26.56 1.37
N ALA A 254 8.11 26.18 2.52
CA ALA A 254 9.37 25.46 2.58
C ALA A 254 9.30 24.07 1.91
N SER A 255 8.18 23.36 2.07
CA SER A 255 7.95 22.06 1.43
C SER A 255 7.72 22.17 -0.06
N LEU A 256 7.16 23.29 -0.54
CA LEU A 256 6.93 23.52 -1.97
C LEU A 256 8.19 23.99 -2.70
N VAL A 257 8.97 24.90 -2.10
CA VAL A 257 10.09 25.56 -2.76
C VAL A 257 11.23 24.61 -3.08
N LYS A 258 11.60 23.69 -2.18
CA LYS A 258 12.72 22.76 -2.40
C LYS A 258 12.48 21.82 -3.61
N PRO A 259 11.35 21.09 -3.69
CA PRO A 259 11.03 20.24 -4.85
C PRO A 259 10.84 21.05 -6.13
N TRP A 260 10.23 22.23 -6.04
CA TRP A 260 10.07 23.14 -7.18
C TRP A 260 11.41 23.61 -7.76
N GLN A 261 12.37 23.96 -6.91
CA GLN A 261 13.72 24.33 -7.37
C GLN A 261 14.45 23.15 -8.03
N GLN A 262 14.30 21.95 -7.49
CA GLN A 262 14.88 20.74 -8.07
C GLN A 262 14.23 20.38 -9.41
N SER A 263 12.90 20.52 -9.55
CA SER A 263 12.21 20.27 -10.82
C SER A 263 12.65 21.27 -11.90
N LEU A 264 12.80 22.55 -11.57
CA LEU A 264 13.34 23.56 -12.48
C LEU A 264 14.76 23.23 -12.95
N GLN A 265 15.61 22.70 -12.07
CA GLN A 265 16.96 22.24 -12.45
C GLN A 265 16.91 21.04 -13.41
N ARG A 266 16.01 20.07 -13.17
CA ARG A 266 15.79 18.92 -14.07
C ARG A 266 15.27 19.34 -15.45
N ILE A 267 14.36 20.32 -15.52
CA ILE A 267 13.85 20.85 -16.80
C ILE A 267 14.96 21.60 -17.55
N ARG A 268 15.73 22.43 -16.85
CA ARG A 268 16.86 23.16 -17.44
C ARG A 268 17.96 22.23 -17.95
N SER A 269 18.26 21.14 -17.25
CA SER A 269 19.22 20.14 -17.73
C SER A 269 18.72 19.36 -18.94
N ARG A 270 17.42 18.99 -18.98
CA ARG A 270 16.79 18.38 -20.17
C ARG A 270 16.82 19.32 -21.39
N GLN A 271 16.58 20.62 -21.19
CA GLN A 271 16.71 21.63 -22.25
C GLN A 271 18.15 21.83 -22.74
N CYS A 272 19.14 21.78 -21.84
CA CYS A 272 20.56 21.85 -22.24
C CYS A 272 21.00 20.63 -23.07
N CYS A 273 20.52 19.41 -22.76
CA CYS A 273 20.81 18.24 -23.61
C CYS A 273 20.21 18.36 -25.02
N CYS A 274 19.02 18.95 -25.16
CA CYS A 274 18.46 19.25 -26.48
C CYS A 274 19.16 20.42 -27.20
N SER A 275 20.05 21.15 -26.53
CA SER A 275 20.79 22.27 -27.12
C SER A 275 22.17 21.86 -27.66
N SER A 276 22.64 20.64 -27.36
CA SER A 276 23.94 20.10 -27.82
C SER A 276 23.87 19.21 -29.05
N GLU A 277 22.68 18.88 -29.55
CA GLU A 277 22.50 18.23 -30.85
C GLU A 277 22.12 19.28 -31.90
N GLN A 278 22.84 19.25 -33.02
CA GLN A 278 22.66 20.14 -34.16
C GLN A 278 21.18 20.36 -34.51
N TRP A 279 20.82 21.63 -34.67
CA TRP A 279 19.53 22.10 -35.18
C TRP A 279 19.08 21.28 -36.39
N SER A 280 18.10 20.41 -36.17
CA SER A 280 17.29 19.77 -37.21
C SER A 280 15.86 20.32 -37.10
N PRO A 281 15.28 20.91 -38.16
CA PRO A 281 14.05 21.68 -38.09
C PRO A 281 12.78 20.81 -38.06
N LYS A 282 12.69 19.85 -37.12
CA LYS A 282 11.48 19.00 -36.94
C LYS A 282 10.90 18.97 -35.53
N CYS A 283 11.50 19.63 -34.54
CA CYS A 283 11.00 19.64 -33.16
C CYS A 283 10.05 20.81 -32.84
N VAL A 284 9.06 21.10 -33.71
CA VAL A 284 8.07 22.16 -33.43
C VAL A 284 6.63 21.63 -33.30
N TYR A 285 6.33 20.39 -33.67
CA TYR A 285 4.98 19.84 -33.48
C TYR A 285 5.04 18.43 -32.91
N GLY A 286 4.74 18.34 -31.60
CA GLY A 286 4.63 17.09 -30.87
C GLY A 286 3.56 16.17 -31.45
N LEU A 287 3.97 15.25 -32.30
CA LEU A 287 3.20 14.10 -32.73
C LEU A 287 4.07 12.85 -32.56
N PRO A 288 3.47 11.71 -32.14
CA PRO A 288 4.20 10.47 -31.96
C PRO A 288 4.55 9.88 -33.32
N VAL A 289 5.77 9.35 -33.44
CA VAL A 289 6.15 8.47 -34.54
C VAL A 289 6.11 7.04 -33.98
N TRP A 290 5.31 6.22 -34.66
CA TRP A 290 4.95 4.82 -34.39
C TRP A 290 6.00 3.93 -33.71
#